data_AF-A0A2K5MLT9-F1
#
_entry.id   AF-A0A2K5MLT9-F1
#
_cell.length_a   1.000
_cell.length_b   1.000
_cell.length_c   1.000
_cell.angle_alpha   90.00
_cell.angle_beta   90.00
_cell.angle_gamma   90.00
#
_symmetry.space_group_name_H-M   'P 1'
#
loop_
_entity.id
_entity.type
_entity.pdbx_description
1 polymer ?
#
loop_
_entity_poly.entity_id
_entity_poly.type
_entity_poly.pdbx_seq_one_letter_code
_entity_poly.pdbx_strand_id
1 'polypeptide(L)'
;AAKTAACSGTGVDISLCRLVEEGRKRTARAIEHIDRLNEQASEEILKVEREYNKLHQPFFQKTSELIAKIPDFWVTTFVNHPQVSAVLGEEDKEALHYLTRVEVTEFEDIKSDFYFDENLYFENKVLSKEFHLNESGGPSSKSTEIKWKSGKDLTKHSSQTQNKASRKRQHEEPESFFTWFTDHSDAGADELGEVIKDDIWPNPLQYYLVPDMDDEEGEGEDDDDEEEEGLEDIDEEGDKDEGEEDEDDDEGEEGEEDEGEDD
;
A
#
# COMPACT_ATOMS: atom_id res chain seq x y z
N ALA A 1 -14.73 -30.43 12.12
CA ALA A 1 -15.03 -31.74 12.77
C ALA A 1 -15.24 -32.82 11.71
N ALA A 2 -14.15 -33.45 11.22
CA ALA A 2 -14.26 -34.58 10.32
C ALA A 2 -14.42 -35.86 11.16
N LYS A 3 -15.58 -36.51 11.08
CA LYS A 3 -15.83 -37.79 11.73
C LYS A 3 -14.83 -38.82 11.18
N THR A 4 -13.93 -39.30 12.04
CA THR A 4 -13.21 -40.56 11.85
C THR A 4 -14.26 -41.66 11.74
N ALA A 5 -14.59 -42.07 10.51
CA ALA A 5 -15.42 -43.23 10.28
C ALA A 5 -14.62 -44.46 10.75
N ALA A 6 -15.06 -45.09 11.83
CA ALA A 6 -14.50 -46.36 12.27
C ALA A 6 -14.68 -47.38 11.13
N CYS A 7 -13.59 -47.87 10.54
CA CYS A 7 -13.63 -48.89 9.49
C CYS A 7 -14.10 -50.22 10.11
N SER A 8 -15.42 -50.46 10.09
CA SER A 8 -16.05 -51.73 10.51
C SER A 8 -16.71 -52.39 9.30
N GLY A 9 -15.91 -53.06 8.46
CA GLY A 9 -16.38 -53.71 7.23
C GLY A 9 -15.36 -54.73 6.67
N THR A 10 -15.82 -55.57 5.74
CA THR A 10 -15.06 -56.69 5.12
C THR A 10 -13.66 -56.30 4.62
N GLY A 11 -12.76 -57.27 4.40
CA GLY A 11 -11.34 -57.02 4.07
C GLY A 11 -11.05 -56.09 2.89
N VAL A 12 -11.99 -55.90 1.96
CA VAL A 12 -11.89 -54.93 0.85
C VAL A 12 -12.06 -53.49 1.34
N ASP A 13 -12.93 -53.27 2.33
CA ASP A 13 -13.23 -51.96 2.93
C ASP A 13 -12.03 -51.44 3.74
N ILE A 14 -11.33 -52.34 4.44
CA ILE A 14 -10.09 -52.03 5.18
C ILE A 14 -8.94 -51.65 4.23
N SER A 15 -8.83 -52.32 3.07
CA SER A 15 -7.80 -52.01 2.07
C SER A 15 -8.03 -50.64 1.44
N LEU A 16 -9.28 -50.31 1.10
CA LEU A 16 -9.66 -49.00 0.58
C LEU A 16 -9.45 -47.89 1.64
N CYS A 17 -9.84 -48.12 2.90
CA CYS A 17 -9.55 -47.20 4.01
C CYS A 17 -8.04 -46.88 4.10
N ARG A 18 -7.17 -47.91 4.08
CA ARG A 18 -5.72 -47.73 4.17
C ARG A 18 -5.15 -46.94 2.98
N LEU A 19 -5.61 -47.23 1.77
CA LEU A 19 -5.17 -46.53 0.56
C LEU A 19 -5.56 -45.05 0.60
N VAL A 20 -6.76 -44.73 1.09
CA VAL A 20 -7.22 -43.35 1.29
C VAL A 20 -6.40 -42.64 2.36
N GLU A 21 -6.11 -43.28 3.50
CA GLU A 21 -5.26 -42.70 4.55
C GLU A 21 -3.83 -42.44 4.06
N GLU A 22 -3.26 -43.37 3.31
CA GLU A 22 -1.93 -43.21 2.74
C GLU A 22 -1.90 -42.09 1.68
N GLY A 23 -2.93 -42.02 0.83
CA GLY A 23 -3.15 -40.91 -0.10
C GLY A 23 -3.20 -39.57 0.63
N ARG A 24 -4.00 -39.46 1.70
CA ARG A 24 -4.08 -38.24 2.53
C ARG A 24 -2.73 -37.86 3.14
N LYS A 25 -1.97 -38.82 3.66
CA LYS A 25 -0.62 -38.56 4.22
C LYS A 25 0.35 -38.06 3.15
N ARG A 26 0.32 -38.64 1.95
CA ARG A 26 1.17 -38.21 0.83
C ARG A 26 0.78 -36.80 0.36
N THR A 27 -0.51 -36.52 0.21
CA THR A 27 -1.01 -35.18 -0.14
C THR A 27 -0.63 -34.16 0.93
N ALA A 28 -0.78 -34.48 2.23
CA ALA A 28 -0.40 -33.57 3.32
C ALA A 28 1.09 -33.21 3.28
N ARG A 29 1.98 -34.20 3.07
CA ARG A 29 3.43 -33.94 2.92
C ARG A 29 3.75 -33.08 1.70
N ALA A 30 3.03 -33.27 0.60
CA ALA A 30 3.22 -32.45 -0.60
C ALA A 30 2.78 -31.00 -0.37
N ILE A 31 1.64 -30.79 0.31
CA ILE A 31 1.16 -29.45 0.70
C ILE A 31 2.18 -28.78 1.62
N GLU A 32 2.71 -29.49 2.63
CA GLU A 32 3.72 -28.95 3.53
C GLU A 32 5.00 -28.50 2.80
N HIS A 33 5.39 -29.21 1.73
CA HIS A 33 6.52 -28.79 0.90
C HIS A 33 6.19 -27.55 0.06
N ILE A 34 4.97 -27.46 -0.48
CA ILE A 34 4.49 -26.27 -1.21
C ILE A 34 4.47 -25.06 -0.27
N ASP A 35 3.94 -25.21 0.94
CA ASP A 35 3.87 -24.13 1.92
C ASP A 35 5.26 -23.59 2.26
N ARG A 36 6.26 -24.47 2.44
CA ARG A 36 7.66 -24.05 2.62
C ARG A 36 8.24 -23.29 1.43
N LEU A 37 7.93 -23.73 0.21
CA LEU A 37 8.39 -23.04 -1.00
C LEU A 37 7.72 -21.66 -1.13
N ASN A 38 6.45 -21.55 -0.77
CA ASN A 38 5.74 -20.27 -0.75
C ASN A 38 6.31 -19.33 0.31
N GLU A 39 6.65 -19.82 1.50
CA GLU A 39 7.31 -19.03 2.55
C GLU A 39 8.66 -18.49 2.07
N GLN A 40 9.50 -19.34 1.47
CA GLN A 40 10.78 -18.93 0.88
C GLN A 40 10.59 -17.89 -0.23
N ALA A 41 9.60 -18.08 -1.11
CA ALA A 41 9.31 -17.11 -2.18
C ALA A 41 8.88 -15.75 -1.61
N SER A 42 8.01 -15.74 -0.59
CA SER A 42 7.58 -14.52 0.08
C SER A 42 8.74 -13.79 0.76
N GLU A 43 9.67 -14.52 1.40
CA GLU A 43 10.86 -13.92 2.02
C GLU A 43 11.79 -13.28 0.99
N GLU A 44 12.02 -13.92 -0.16
CA GLU A 44 12.86 -13.38 -1.23
C GLU A 44 12.22 -12.16 -1.89
N ILE A 45 10.91 -12.18 -2.15
CA ILE A 45 10.17 -11.01 -2.66
C ILE A 45 10.32 -9.84 -1.69
N LEU A 46 10.13 -10.07 -0.39
CA LEU A 46 10.23 -9.03 0.63
C LEU A 46 11.66 -8.45 0.71
N LYS A 47 12.70 -9.26 0.51
CA LYS A 47 14.09 -8.76 0.44
C LYS A 47 14.27 -7.83 -0.76
N VAL A 48 13.79 -8.22 -1.93
CA VAL A 48 13.87 -7.41 -3.15
C VAL A 48 13.13 -6.09 -2.96
N GLU A 49 11.89 -6.13 -2.47
CA GLU A 49 11.09 -4.92 -2.20
C GLU A 49 11.81 -3.96 -1.23
N ARG A 50 12.41 -4.48 -0.15
CA ARG A 50 13.17 -3.66 0.80
C ARG A 50 14.36 -2.96 0.15
N GLU A 51 15.10 -3.66 -0.70
CA GLU A 51 16.25 -3.07 -1.39
C GLU A 51 15.81 -2.01 -2.40
N TYR A 52 14.78 -2.28 -3.20
CA TYR A 52 14.25 -1.30 -4.15
C TYR A 52 13.62 -0.08 -3.45
N ASN A 53 12.93 -0.27 -2.33
CA ASN A 53 12.38 0.84 -1.55
C ASN A 53 13.48 1.77 -1.02
N LYS A 54 14.62 1.23 -0.57
CA LYS A 54 15.80 2.03 -0.18
C LYS A 54 16.37 2.81 -1.37
N LEU A 55 16.47 2.17 -2.53
CA LEU A 55 16.99 2.80 -3.75
C LEU A 55 16.08 3.91 -4.26
N HIS A 56 14.76 3.75 -4.17
CA HIS A 56 13.79 4.76 -4.60
C HIS A 56 13.65 5.94 -3.62
N GLN A 57 13.86 5.72 -2.31
CA GLN A 57 13.71 6.75 -1.29
C GLN A 57 14.37 8.11 -1.62
N PRO A 58 15.66 8.19 -2.02
CA PRO A 58 16.28 9.48 -2.33
C PRO A 58 15.62 10.19 -3.52
N PHE A 59 15.13 9.44 -4.51
CA PHE A 59 14.43 10.00 -5.66
C PHE A 59 13.05 10.51 -5.26
N PHE A 60 12.28 9.75 -4.47
CA PHE A 60 11.01 10.23 -3.94
C PHE A 60 11.17 11.50 -3.09
N GLN A 61 12.22 11.56 -2.27
CA GLN A 61 12.50 12.75 -1.47
C GLN A 61 12.84 13.96 -2.34
N LYS A 62 13.72 13.79 -3.33
CA LYS A 62 14.07 14.84 -4.31
C LYS A 62 12.84 15.31 -5.09
N THR A 63 12.02 14.38 -5.60
CA THR A 63 10.77 14.68 -6.32
C THR A 63 9.80 15.45 -5.41
N SER A 64 9.68 15.04 -4.15
CA SER A 64 8.81 15.71 -3.20
C SER A 64 9.25 17.16 -2.90
N GLU A 65 10.55 17.42 -2.81
CA GLU A 65 11.10 18.78 -2.66
C GLU A 65 10.85 19.68 -3.90
N LEU A 66 10.80 19.08 -5.09
CA LEU A 66 10.45 19.79 -6.33
C LEU A 66 8.95 20.08 -6.39
N ILE A 67 8.11 19.08 -6.12
CA ILE A 67 6.64 19.20 -6.11
C ILE A 67 6.19 20.26 -5.10
N ALA A 68 6.81 20.33 -3.92
CA ALA A 68 6.45 21.31 -2.89
C ALA A 68 6.62 22.78 -3.34
N LYS A 69 7.30 23.04 -4.46
CA LYS A 69 7.46 24.39 -5.05
C LYS A 69 6.39 24.71 -6.09
N ILE A 70 5.58 23.73 -6.49
CA ILE A 70 4.51 23.88 -7.48
C ILE A 70 3.19 24.06 -6.71
N PRO A 71 2.58 25.26 -6.76
CA PRO A 71 1.28 25.49 -6.13
C PRO A 71 0.23 24.53 -6.69
N ASP A 72 -0.72 24.13 -5.85
CA ASP A 72 -1.89 23.33 -6.21
C ASP A 72 -1.60 21.95 -6.84
N PHE A 73 -0.34 21.49 -6.85
CA PHE A 73 0.06 20.26 -7.51
C PHE A 73 -0.78 19.05 -7.11
N TRP A 74 -0.95 18.81 -5.81
CA TRP A 74 -1.66 17.63 -5.31
C TRP A 74 -3.17 17.72 -5.52
N VAL A 75 -3.78 18.91 -5.38
CA VAL A 75 -5.22 19.05 -5.64
C VAL A 75 -5.51 18.87 -7.12
N THR A 76 -4.72 19.45 -8.03
CA THR A 76 -4.85 19.21 -9.48
C THR A 76 -4.66 17.73 -9.81
N THR A 77 -3.62 17.09 -9.27
CA THR A 77 -3.38 15.64 -9.44
C THR A 77 -4.59 14.80 -9.02
N PHE A 78 -5.17 15.08 -7.85
CA PHE A 78 -6.31 14.32 -7.33
C PHE A 78 -7.62 14.60 -8.08
N VAL A 79 -7.84 15.83 -8.53
CA VAL A 79 -9.00 16.20 -9.37
C VAL A 79 -8.92 15.55 -10.75
N ASN A 80 -7.72 15.41 -11.31
CA ASN A 80 -7.52 14.77 -12.61
C ASN A 80 -7.53 13.24 -12.55
N HIS A 81 -7.35 12.64 -11.36
CA HIS A 81 -7.40 11.19 -11.21
C HIS A 81 -8.85 10.67 -11.20
N PRO A 82 -9.25 9.77 -12.14
CA PRO A 82 -10.66 9.38 -12.33
C PRO A 82 -11.34 8.78 -11.09
N GLN A 83 -10.62 7.99 -10.29
CA GLN A 83 -11.19 7.38 -9.08
C GLN A 83 -11.17 8.31 -7.87
N VAL A 84 -10.18 9.20 -7.77
CA VAL A 84 -10.07 10.09 -6.59
C VAL A 84 -11.04 11.25 -6.75
N SER A 85 -11.14 11.84 -7.94
CA SER A 85 -12.07 12.93 -8.22
C SER A 85 -13.53 12.55 -7.97
N ALA A 86 -13.89 11.29 -8.14
CA ALA A 86 -15.22 10.76 -7.85
C ALA A 86 -15.60 10.81 -6.37
N VAL A 87 -14.62 10.89 -5.46
CA VAL A 87 -14.83 10.99 -3.99
C VAL A 87 -14.47 12.38 -3.44
N LEU A 88 -14.19 13.36 -4.30
CA LEU A 88 -13.94 14.74 -3.87
C LEU A 88 -15.22 15.58 -3.98
N GLY A 89 -15.76 16.01 -2.84
CA GLY A 89 -16.75 17.08 -2.81
C GLY A 89 -16.12 18.46 -3.08
N GLU A 90 -16.95 19.47 -3.36
CA GLU A 90 -16.44 20.83 -3.64
C GLU A 90 -15.69 21.44 -2.44
N GLU A 91 -16.20 21.27 -1.22
CA GLU A 91 -15.49 21.73 -0.01
C GLU A 91 -14.21 20.92 0.26
N ASP A 92 -14.12 19.68 -0.22
CA ASP A 92 -12.89 18.89 -0.12
C ASP A 92 -11.80 19.48 -1.02
N LYS A 93 -12.15 19.84 -2.27
CA LYS A 93 -11.24 20.52 -3.20
C LYS A 93 -10.70 21.83 -2.60
N GLU A 94 -11.59 22.63 -1.99
CA GLU A 94 -11.19 23.86 -1.28
C GLU A 94 -10.20 23.59 -0.13
N ALA A 95 -10.40 22.51 0.64
CA ALA A 95 -9.48 22.11 1.69
C ALA A 95 -8.14 21.57 1.13
N LEU A 96 -8.19 20.85 -0.01
CA LEU A 96 -7.04 20.27 -0.68
C LEU A 96 -6.13 21.33 -1.34
N HIS A 97 -6.60 22.55 -1.61
CA HIS A 97 -5.70 23.66 -1.99
C HIS A 97 -4.63 23.96 -0.92
N TYR A 98 -4.84 23.57 0.33
CA TYR A 98 -3.86 23.70 1.40
C TYR A 98 -2.93 22.48 1.52
N LEU A 99 -3.12 21.43 0.71
CA LEU A 99 -2.29 20.23 0.68
C LEU A 99 -0.97 20.54 -0.02
N THR A 100 0.12 20.61 0.75
CA THR A 100 1.44 20.99 0.26
C THR A 100 2.31 19.79 -0.10
N ARG A 101 2.06 18.64 0.55
CA ARG A 101 2.86 17.44 0.37
C ARG A 101 2.02 16.20 0.64
N VAL A 102 2.24 15.17 -0.16
CA VAL A 102 1.83 13.79 0.13
C VAL A 102 3.10 12.96 0.22
N GLU A 103 3.15 12.05 1.19
CA GLU A 103 4.22 11.07 1.32
C GLU A 103 3.60 9.68 1.53
N VAL A 104 4.03 8.71 0.72
CA VAL A 104 3.71 7.30 0.97
C VAL A 104 4.99 6.57 1.38
N THR A 105 4.95 5.92 2.54
CA THR A 105 6.06 5.14 3.08
C THR A 105 5.65 3.68 3.23
N GLU A 106 6.50 2.79 2.74
CA GLU A 106 6.30 1.34 2.79
C GLU A 106 7.48 0.70 3.52
N PHE A 107 7.42 0.74 4.85
CA PHE A 107 8.44 0.15 5.71
C PHE A 107 7.74 -0.64 6.82
N GLU A 108 7.53 -1.94 6.54
CA GLU A 108 6.70 -2.89 7.31
C GLU A 108 5.20 -2.62 7.25
N ASP A 109 4.78 -1.38 7.51
CA ASP A 109 3.40 -0.92 7.34
C ASP A 109 3.34 0.11 6.20
N ILE A 110 2.17 0.19 5.54
CA ILE A 110 1.91 1.19 4.52
C ILE A 110 1.32 2.41 5.20
N LYS A 111 1.93 3.57 5.00
CA LYS A 111 1.49 4.83 5.58
C LYS A 111 1.44 5.92 4.53
N SER A 112 0.33 6.64 4.49
CA SER A 112 0.12 7.84 3.66
C SER A 112 -0.03 9.06 4.56
N ASP A 113 0.88 10.03 4.41
CA ASP A 113 0.88 11.30 5.12
C ASP A 113 0.49 12.45 4.18
N PHE A 114 -0.46 13.27 4.61
CA PHE A 114 -0.97 14.43 3.89
C PHE A 114 -0.66 15.68 4.71
N TYR A 115 0.22 16.53 4.20
CA TYR A 115 0.71 17.72 4.88
C TYR A 115 -0.08 18.95 4.42
N PHE A 116 -0.61 19.69 5.38
CA PHE A 116 -1.42 20.86 5.12
C PHE A 116 -0.80 22.11 5.73
N ASP A 117 -0.88 23.21 4.98
CA ASP A 117 -0.69 24.54 5.53
C ASP A 117 -1.85 24.93 6.45
N GLU A 118 -1.68 26.04 7.18
CA GLU A 118 -2.74 26.59 8.02
C GLU A 118 -3.97 26.91 7.17
N ASN A 119 -5.09 26.25 7.46
CA ASN A 119 -6.30 26.31 6.66
C ASN A 119 -7.54 26.58 7.51
N LEU A 120 -8.70 26.78 6.86
CA LEU A 120 -9.95 27.14 7.53
C LEU A 120 -10.72 25.94 8.13
N TYR A 121 -10.33 24.71 7.81
CA TYR A 121 -11.13 23.50 8.07
C TYR A 121 -10.73 22.78 9.36
N PHE A 122 -9.43 22.59 9.59
CA PHE A 122 -8.92 21.83 10.73
C PHE A 122 -7.60 22.40 11.28
N GLU A 123 -7.19 21.95 12.46
CA GLU A 123 -5.95 22.39 13.13
C GLU A 123 -4.74 21.49 12.82
N ASN A 124 -4.96 20.31 12.26
CA ASN A 124 -3.91 19.35 11.93
C ASN A 124 -3.00 19.91 10.83
N LYS A 125 -1.68 19.78 11.03
CA LYS A 125 -0.69 20.02 9.97
C LYS A 125 -0.42 18.80 9.11
N VAL A 126 -0.69 17.62 9.66
CA VAL A 126 -0.53 16.34 8.97
C VAL A 126 -1.72 15.47 9.30
N LEU A 127 -2.32 14.88 8.27
CA LEU A 127 -3.28 13.79 8.39
C LEU A 127 -2.60 12.52 7.88
N SER A 128 -2.50 11.51 8.74
CA SER A 128 -1.91 10.22 8.41
C SER A 128 -2.98 9.14 8.32
N LYS A 129 -2.85 8.22 7.36
CA LYS A 129 -3.53 6.92 7.38
C LYS A 129 -2.51 5.79 7.23
N GLU A 130 -2.61 4.81 8.12
CA GLU A 130 -1.68 3.69 8.27
C GLU A 130 -2.47 2.38 8.14
N PHE A 131 -1.91 1.42 7.40
CA PHE A 131 -2.43 0.07 7.23
C PHE A 131 -1.42 -0.92 7.80
N HIS A 132 -1.90 -1.81 8.67
CA HIS A 132 -1.07 -2.78 9.38
C HIS A 132 -1.78 -4.13 9.52
N LEU A 133 -1.01 -5.19 9.75
CA LEU A 133 -1.57 -6.49 10.15
C LEU A 133 -1.79 -6.53 11.67
N ASN A 134 -2.98 -6.93 12.10
CA ASN A 134 -3.29 -7.07 13.52
C ASN A 134 -2.78 -8.41 14.09
N GLU A 135 -2.91 -8.60 15.42
CA GLU A 135 -2.47 -9.83 16.11
C GLU A 135 -3.14 -11.13 15.59
N SER A 136 -4.29 -11.01 14.92
CA SER A 136 -4.99 -12.14 14.29
C SER A 136 -4.54 -12.40 12.85
N GLY A 137 -3.58 -11.63 12.34
CA GLY A 137 -3.10 -11.67 10.96
C GLY A 137 -4.07 -11.03 9.95
N GLY A 138 -5.09 -10.31 10.41
CA GLY A 138 -6.03 -9.60 9.54
C GLY A 138 -5.60 -8.15 9.28
N PRO A 139 -5.94 -7.57 8.11
CA PRO A 139 -5.66 -6.17 7.83
C PRO A 139 -6.45 -5.25 8.78
N SER A 140 -5.82 -4.16 9.18
CA SER A 140 -6.40 -3.13 10.02
C SER A 140 -5.84 -1.78 9.61
N SER A 141 -6.63 -0.72 9.81
CA SER A 141 -6.17 0.65 9.53
C SER A 141 -6.35 1.56 10.73
N LYS A 142 -5.51 2.59 10.77
CA LYS A 142 -5.53 3.63 11.77
C LYS A 142 -5.32 4.97 11.08
N SER A 143 -5.97 6.01 11.60
CA SER A 143 -5.81 7.34 11.05
C SER A 143 -5.66 8.40 12.12
N THR A 144 -5.16 9.55 11.71
CA THR A 144 -5.13 10.76 12.54
C THR A 144 -6.55 11.27 12.75
N GLU A 145 -6.94 11.49 14.01
CA GLU A 145 -8.20 12.16 14.31
C GLU A 145 -8.16 13.62 13.82
N ILE A 146 -9.12 13.98 12.97
CA ILE A 146 -9.22 15.32 12.39
C ILE A 146 -9.82 16.27 13.42
N LYS A 147 -9.05 17.31 13.77
CA LYS A 147 -9.45 18.38 14.69
C LYS A 147 -10.15 19.48 13.92
N TRP A 148 -11.40 19.22 13.55
CA TRP A 148 -12.24 20.16 12.82
C TRP A 148 -12.42 21.47 13.57
N LYS A 149 -12.29 22.59 12.84
CA LYS A 149 -12.67 23.92 13.31
C LYS A 149 -14.20 24.02 13.35
N SER A 150 -14.70 25.00 14.10
CA SER A 150 -16.14 25.12 14.37
C SER A 150 -16.96 25.23 13.09
N GLY A 151 -17.87 24.28 12.86
CA GLY A 151 -18.77 24.25 11.70
C GLY A 151 -18.11 23.88 10.37
N LYS A 152 -16.92 23.27 10.41
CA LYS A 152 -16.13 22.91 9.21
C LYS A 152 -15.87 21.41 9.08
N ASP A 153 -16.68 20.59 9.75
CA ASP A 153 -16.56 19.14 9.72
C ASP A 153 -17.18 18.57 8.44
N LEU A 154 -16.33 18.34 7.43
CA LEU A 154 -16.73 17.91 6.09
C LEU A 154 -17.37 16.52 6.05
N THR A 155 -17.11 15.68 7.06
CA THR A 155 -17.70 14.32 7.14
C THR A 155 -19.19 14.32 7.49
N LYS A 156 -19.72 15.43 8.02
CA LYS A 156 -21.11 15.50 8.53
C LYS A 156 -22.13 16.03 7.51
N HIS A 157 -21.67 16.65 6.43
CA HIS A 157 -22.54 17.40 5.51
C HIS A 157 -23.51 16.51 4.69
N SER A 158 -23.17 15.24 4.44
CA SER A 158 -24.05 14.26 3.77
C SER A 158 -25.43 14.12 4.47
N SER A 159 -25.48 14.27 5.80
CA SER A 159 -26.70 14.03 6.58
C SER A 159 -27.71 15.19 6.58
N GLN A 160 -27.31 16.42 6.23
CA GLN A 160 -28.15 17.60 6.43
C GLN A 160 -29.07 17.93 5.24
N THR A 161 -28.78 17.40 4.05
CA THR A 161 -29.50 17.74 2.81
C THR A 161 -30.71 16.83 2.52
N GLN A 162 -30.90 15.72 3.23
CA GLN A 162 -32.02 14.80 3.00
C GLN A 162 -33.41 15.34 3.40
N ASN A 163 -33.51 16.55 3.97
CA ASN A 163 -34.77 17.17 4.38
C ASN A 163 -35.30 18.21 3.38
N LYS A 164 -35.41 17.91 2.07
CA LYS A 164 -36.43 18.57 1.22
C LYS A 164 -37.03 17.63 0.17
N ALA A 165 -38.34 17.46 0.29
CA ALA A 165 -39.21 16.84 -0.68
C ALA A 165 -39.08 17.46 -2.08
N SER A 166 -38.30 16.86 -2.97
CA SER A 166 -38.50 16.97 -4.42
C SER A 166 -37.73 15.88 -5.17
N ARG A 167 -38.46 14.88 -5.70
CA ARG A 167 -37.92 13.91 -6.64
C ARG A 167 -37.61 14.60 -7.98
N LYS A 168 -36.39 15.09 -8.15
CA LYS A 168 -35.78 15.36 -9.45
C LYS A 168 -34.27 15.23 -9.30
N ARG A 169 -33.72 14.10 -9.76
CA ARG A 169 -32.28 13.79 -9.94
C ARG A 169 -31.37 14.75 -9.18
N GLN A 170 -31.37 14.65 -7.86
CA GLN A 170 -30.38 15.34 -7.05
C GLN A 170 -29.09 14.55 -7.28
N HIS A 171 -28.08 15.22 -7.80
CA HIS A 171 -26.71 14.74 -7.74
C HIS A 171 -26.44 14.46 -6.25
N GLU A 172 -26.35 13.18 -5.87
CA GLU A 172 -25.85 12.84 -4.55
C GLU A 172 -24.42 13.35 -4.52
N GLU A 173 -24.13 14.30 -3.64
CA GLU A 173 -22.76 14.74 -3.43
C GLU A 173 -21.94 13.51 -3.01
N PRO A 174 -20.75 13.32 -3.58
CA PRO A 174 -19.90 12.22 -3.20
C PRO A 174 -19.62 12.25 -1.70
N GLU A 175 -19.42 11.08 -1.10
CA GLU A 175 -18.95 11.02 0.28
C GLU A 175 -17.61 11.77 0.37
N SER A 176 -17.47 12.63 1.38
CA SER A 176 -16.27 13.47 1.51
C SER A 176 -15.01 12.62 1.60
N PHE A 177 -13.96 13.03 0.91
CA PHE A 177 -12.62 12.43 0.97
C PHE A 177 -12.15 12.21 2.42
N PHE A 178 -12.46 13.16 3.31
CA PHE A 178 -12.02 13.09 4.70
C PHE A 178 -12.71 11.99 5.52
N THR A 179 -13.80 11.39 5.01
CA THR A 179 -14.44 10.21 5.60
C THR A 179 -13.49 9.01 5.62
N TRP A 180 -12.57 8.94 4.65
CA TRP A 180 -11.54 7.88 4.57
C TRP A 180 -10.62 7.82 5.81
N PHE A 181 -10.41 8.94 6.52
CA PHE A 181 -9.66 8.98 7.78
C PHE A 181 -10.48 8.54 8.99
N THR A 182 -11.78 8.27 8.83
CA THR A 182 -12.66 7.80 9.91
C THR A 182 -13.19 6.40 9.68
N ASP A 183 -13.20 5.94 8.43
CA ASP A 183 -13.59 4.59 8.08
C ASP A 183 -12.41 3.62 8.18
N HIS A 184 -12.56 2.65 9.09
CA HIS A 184 -11.60 1.56 9.33
C HIS A 184 -12.28 0.19 9.21
N SER A 185 -13.49 0.14 8.66
CA SER A 185 -14.33 -1.06 8.67
C SER A 185 -13.81 -2.18 7.74
N ASP A 186 -13.19 -1.81 6.62
CA ASP A 186 -12.67 -2.76 5.62
C ASP A 186 -11.28 -2.38 5.12
N ALA A 187 -10.29 -2.47 6.01
CA ALA A 187 -8.88 -2.18 5.67
C ALA A 187 -8.27 -3.15 4.64
N GLY A 188 -8.93 -4.27 4.34
CA GLY A 188 -8.47 -5.26 3.36
C GLY A 188 -8.95 -5.02 1.93
N ALA A 189 -9.86 -4.06 1.72
CA ALA A 189 -10.40 -3.69 0.41
C ALA A 189 -10.43 -2.15 0.26
N ASP A 190 -9.38 -1.48 0.74
CA ASP A 190 -9.29 -0.03 0.73
C ASP A 190 -8.88 0.48 -0.67
N GLU A 191 -9.87 0.71 -1.53
CA GLU A 191 -9.63 1.11 -2.93
C GLU A 191 -8.87 2.44 -3.05
N LEU A 192 -9.12 3.39 -2.15
CA LEU A 192 -8.48 4.72 -2.21
C LEU A 192 -7.00 4.67 -1.83
N GLY A 193 -6.64 3.89 -0.80
CA GLY A 193 -5.26 3.68 -0.40
C GLY A 193 -4.45 2.94 -1.46
N GLU A 194 -5.05 1.93 -2.11
CA GLU A 194 -4.43 1.23 -3.25
C GLU A 194 -4.18 2.19 -4.41
N VAL A 195 -5.16 3.02 -4.80
CA VAL A 195 -4.99 4.02 -5.86
C VAL A 195 -3.89 5.02 -5.53
N ILE A 196 -3.85 5.56 -4.31
CA ILE A 196 -2.83 6.53 -3.91
C ILE A 196 -1.44 5.87 -3.94
N LYS A 197 -1.31 4.64 -3.43
CA LYS A 197 -0.03 3.93 -3.32
C LYS A 197 0.48 3.41 -4.66
N ASP A 198 -0.36 2.69 -5.41
CA ASP A 198 0.07 1.89 -6.57
C ASP A 198 -0.03 2.65 -7.89
N ASP A 199 -0.85 3.71 -7.96
CA ASP A 199 -1.09 4.46 -9.20
C ASP A 199 -0.56 5.90 -9.13
N ILE A 200 -1.02 6.69 -8.15
CA ILE A 200 -0.67 8.11 -8.07
C ILE A 200 0.77 8.30 -7.58
N TRP A 201 1.17 7.65 -6.49
CA TRP A 201 2.46 7.88 -5.85
C TRP A 201 3.69 7.59 -6.73
N PRO A 202 3.71 6.51 -7.55
CA PRO A 202 4.86 6.23 -8.40
C PRO A 202 5.08 7.29 -9.48
N ASN A 203 4.01 7.92 -9.98
CA ASN A 203 4.10 8.94 -11.02
C ASN A 203 2.92 9.93 -10.95
N PRO A 204 2.92 10.89 -10.02
CA PRO A 204 1.81 11.84 -9.88
C PRO A 204 1.75 12.85 -11.03
N LEU A 205 2.88 13.08 -11.71
CA LEU A 205 2.97 13.99 -12.86
C LEU A 205 2.05 13.59 -14.01
N GLN A 206 1.79 12.29 -14.19
CA GLN A 206 0.91 11.83 -15.26
C GLN A 206 -0.53 12.38 -15.16
N TYR A 207 -0.98 12.67 -13.94
CA TYR A 207 -2.31 13.23 -13.66
C TYR A 207 -2.26 14.75 -13.56
N TYR A 208 -1.17 15.32 -13.03
CA TYR A 208 -0.97 16.77 -12.99
C TYR A 208 -0.92 17.41 -14.39
N LEU A 209 -0.28 16.73 -15.36
CA LEU A 209 -0.08 17.25 -16.72
C LEU A 209 -1.28 17.04 -17.66
N VAL A 210 -2.37 16.41 -17.20
CA VAL A 210 -3.58 16.27 -18.01
C VAL A 210 -4.19 17.66 -18.18
N PRO A 211 -4.39 18.16 -19.42
CA PRO A 211 -5.05 19.42 -19.64
C PRO A 211 -6.43 19.41 -19.01
N ASP A 212 -6.78 20.47 -18.29
CA ASP A 212 -8.13 20.66 -17.74
C ASP A 212 -9.12 20.55 -18.90
N MET A 213 -9.88 19.45 -18.97
CA MET A 213 -10.88 19.26 -20.03
C MET A 213 -12.01 20.30 -19.95
N ASP A 214 -12.07 21.08 -18.87
CA ASP A 214 -12.99 22.20 -18.67
C ASP A 214 -12.46 23.55 -19.21
N ASP A 215 -11.20 23.63 -19.63
CA ASP A 215 -10.58 24.83 -20.26
C ASP A 215 -10.67 24.81 -21.80
N GLU A 216 -11.54 23.98 -22.38
CA GLU A 216 -11.80 23.91 -23.83
C GLU A 216 -12.65 25.09 -24.38
N GLU A 217 -12.51 26.29 -23.80
CA GLU A 217 -12.93 27.57 -24.42
C GLU A 217 -11.79 28.62 -24.34
N GLY A 218 -10.60 28.27 -24.82
CA GLY A 218 -9.47 29.20 -24.93
C GLY A 218 -8.62 28.90 -26.15
N GLU A 219 -8.72 29.77 -27.16
CA GLU A 219 -8.01 29.75 -28.44
C GLU A 219 -6.52 29.37 -28.33
N GLY A 220 -6.07 28.51 -29.26
CA GLY A 220 -4.71 28.00 -29.29
C GLY A 220 -3.66 29.00 -29.78
N GLU A 221 -2.42 28.56 -29.72
CA GLU A 221 -1.38 28.77 -30.73
C GLU A 221 -0.20 27.86 -30.36
N ASP A 222 0.35 27.21 -31.40
CA ASP A 222 1.57 26.42 -31.35
C ASP A 222 2.73 27.25 -30.79
N ASP A 223 3.50 26.70 -29.85
CA ASP A 223 4.94 26.96 -29.80
C ASP A 223 5.65 25.68 -29.32
N ASP A 224 6.25 25.01 -30.30
CA ASP A 224 7.32 24.04 -30.13
C ASP A 224 8.50 24.73 -29.43
N ASP A 225 8.66 24.52 -28.13
CA ASP A 225 9.95 24.67 -27.45
C ASP A 225 10.30 23.34 -26.78
N GLU A 226 10.84 22.42 -27.58
CA GLU A 226 11.63 21.28 -27.10
C GLU A 226 12.92 21.81 -26.44
N GLU A 227 12.83 22.32 -25.22
CA GLU A 227 13.99 22.37 -24.32
C GLU A 227 14.15 20.99 -23.68
N GLU A 228 14.84 20.11 -24.40
CA GLU A 228 15.48 18.91 -23.87
C GLU A 228 16.55 19.37 -22.86
N GLU A 229 16.14 19.67 -21.63
CA GLU A 229 17.07 19.86 -20.51
C GLU A 229 17.71 18.50 -20.21
N GLY A 230 18.93 18.35 -20.73
CA GLY A 230 19.82 17.23 -20.48
C GLY A 230 19.94 16.94 -19.00
N LEU A 231 19.48 15.75 -18.61
CA LEU A 231 19.83 15.13 -17.34
C LEU A 231 21.32 14.79 -17.39
N GLU A 232 22.18 15.77 -17.09
CA GLU A 232 23.60 15.56 -16.88
C GLU A 232 23.80 14.73 -15.59
N ASP A 233 24.42 13.56 -15.80
CA ASP A 233 25.24 12.76 -14.90
C ASP A 233 24.59 12.25 -13.59
N ILE A 234 24.00 11.05 -13.68
CA ILE A 234 23.99 10.10 -12.56
C ILE A 234 25.43 9.60 -12.39
N ASP A 235 26.09 10.08 -11.35
CA ASP A 235 27.38 9.59 -10.88
C ASP A 235 27.21 8.17 -10.33
N GLU A 236 27.49 7.19 -11.19
CA GLU A 236 27.54 5.77 -10.86
C GLU A 236 28.88 5.46 -10.17
N GLU A 237 29.06 5.95 -8.94
CA GLU A 237 30.15 5.49 -8.07
C GLU A 237 29.77 4.12 -7.50
N GLY A 238 30.06 3.10 -8.31
CA GLY A 238 30.09 1.71 -7.88
C GLY A 238 31.27 1.48 -6.94
N ASP A 239 30.99 1.42 -5.64
CA ASP A 239 31.99 0.98 -4.66
C ASP A 239 32.18 -0.54 -4.79
N LYS A 240 33.36 -0.90 -5.30
CA LYS A 240 33.87 -2.27 -5.33
C LYS A 240 34.60 -2.50 -4.01
N ASP A 241 34.00 -3.29 -3.12
CA ASP A 241 34.77 -3.89 -2.03
C ASP A 241 34.96 -5.39 -2.32
N GLU A 242 36.15 -5.70 -2.86
CA GLU A 242 36.71 -7.05 -2.94
C GLU A 242 37.76 -7.22 -1.83
N GLY A 243 37.68 -8.33 -1.08
CA GLY A 243 38.73 -8.87 -0.20
C GLY A 243 38.44 -8.67 1.30
N GLU A 244 38.53 -9.66 2.17
CA GLU A 244 39.58 -10.70 2.23
C GLU A 244 39.05 -12.07 2.67
N GLU A 245 39.68 -13.10 2.09
CA GLU A 245 39.70 -14.49 2.52
C GLU A 245 40.53 -14.59 3.81
N ASP A 246 40.03 -15.30 4.83
CA ASP A 246 40.88 -15.91 5.85
C ASP A 246 40.50 -17.39 5.96
N GLU A 247 41.29 -18.21 5.25
CA GLU A 247 41.53 -19.60 5.62
C GLU A 247 42.37 -19.61 6.90
N ASP A 248 41.94 -20.30 7.94
CA ASP A 248 42.90 -21.01 8.79
C ASP A 248 42.27 -22.26 9.41
N ASP A 249 43.02 -23.32 9.16
CA ASP A 249 42.92 -24.73 9.48
C ASP A 249 43.29 -25.00 10.95
N ASP A 250 42.58 -25.89 11.64
CA ASP A 250 43.21 -26.72 12.67
C ASP A 250 42.45 -28.04 12.86
N GLU A 251 43.11 -29.11 12.42
CA GLU A 251 42.77 -30.50 12.63
C GLU A 251 43.10 -30.98 14.06
N GLY A 252 42.39 -32.02 14.50
CA GLY A 252 42.80 -32.93 15.58
C GLY A 252 41.86 -32.92 16.77
N GLU A 253 41.43 -34.04 17.36
CA GLU A 253 41.85 -35.43 17.22
C GLU A 253 40.76 -36.31 17.85
N GLU A 254 40.87 -37.59 17.58
CA GLU A 254 39.98 -38.72 17.79
C GLU A 254 39.50 -38.99 19.24
N GLY A 255 38.45 -39.81 19.36
CA GLY A 255 38.10 -40.47 20.62
C GLY A 255 36.76 -41.21 20.59
N GLU A 256 36.82 -42.51 20.30
CA GLU A 256 35.78 -43.54 20.48
C GLU A 256 35.13 -43.46 21.90
N GLU A 257 33.88 -43.85 22.11
CA GLU A 257 33.56 -45.24 22.48
C GLU A 257 32.06 -45.55 22.29
N ASP A 258 31.86 -46.69 21.64
CA ASP A 258 30.71 -47.57 21.62
C ASP A 258 30.39 -48.09 23.03
N GLU A 259 29.12 -48.26 23.36
CA GLU A 259 28.51 -49.54 23.78
C GLU A 259 27.12 -49.31 24.38
N GLY A 260 26.14 -49.99 23.79
CA GLY A 260 24.81 -50.14 24.35
C GLY A 260 24.79 -51.17 25.48
N GLU A 261 23.82 -51.02 26.39
CA GLU A 261 23.36 -52.11 27.24
C GLU A 261 21.83 -52.22 27.11
N ASP A 262 21.42 -53.32 26.48
CA ASP A 262 20.14 -53.99 26.72
C ASP A 262 20.24 -54.73 28.07
N ASP A 263 19.23 -54.54 28.94
CA ASP A 263 18.66 -55.59 29.80
C ASP A 263 17.23 -55.21 30.25
#